data_AF-A0A972TAR5-F1
#
_entry.id   AF-A0A972TAR5-F1
#
_cell.length_a   1.000
_cell.length_b   1.000
_cell.length_c   1.000
_cell.angle_alpha   90.00
_cell.angle_beta   90.00
_cell.angle_gamma   90.00
#
_symmetry.space_group_name_H-M   'P 1'
#
loop_
_entity.id
_entity.type
_entity.pdbx_description
1 polymer ?
#
loop_
_entity_poly.entity_id
_entity_poly.type
_entity_poly.pdbx_seq_one_letter_code
_entity_poly.pdbx_strand_id
1 'polypeptide(L)'
;MSYQEKKTIVSIVSGALLLVAYCIYAFGRYNSGAIAQGDLKHWAGIMLIFIGIGIVLTIVIQIVFHILLSISIAIKKKIQDESLDDKEIEKSIQSEMVEDEMDRLINLKSTQIGFIFAGIGFVTALVSLVLGYSPVVMLNILFISFSAGSVLEGFTHLYFYRRGIQHG
;
A
#
# COMPACT_ATOMS: atom_id res chain seq x y z
N MET A 1 20.08 2.15 -1.09
CA MET A 1 18.65 2.07 -0.71
C MET A 1 18.49 0.99 0.31
N SER A 2 17.93 1.34 1.46
CA SER A 2 17.55 0.38 2.50
C SER A 2 16.54 -0.61 1.91
N TYR A 3 16.56 -1.83 2.42
CA TYR A 3 15.65 -2.87 2.01
C TYR A 3 14.18 -2.47 2.25
N GLN A 4 13.89 -1.75 3.34
CA GLN A 4 12.57 -1.20 3.63
C GLN A 4 12.11 -0.22 2.55
N GLU A 5 12.99 0.65 2.06
CA GLU A 5 12.66 1.57 0.96
C GLU A 5 12.26 0.83 -0.32
N LYS A 6 12.97 -0.26 -0.67
CA LYS A 6 12.64 -1.08 -1.85
C LYS A 6 11.28 -1.75 -1.69
N LYS A 7 10.99 -2.31 -0.51
CA LYS A 7 9.69 -2.89 -0.15
C LYS A 7 8.57 -1.86 -0.30
N THR A 8 8.76 -0.67 0.26
CA THR A 8 7.79 0.42 0.17
C THR A 8 7.56 0.84 -1.29
N ILE A 9 8.61 0.97 -2.11
CA ILE A 9 8.44 1.29 -3.55
C ILE A 9 7.63 0.23 -4.27
N VAL A 10 7.93 -1.05 -4.09
CA VAL A 10 7.17 -2.12 -4.75
C VAL A 10 5.71 -2.11 -4.29
N SER A 11 5.45 -1.89 -3.00
CA SER A 11 4.09 -1.76 -2.48
C SER A 11 3.32 -0.59 -3.11
N ILE A 12 3.95 0.59 -3.22
CA ILE A 12 3.36 1.78 -3.87
C ILE A 12 3.01 1.47 -5.33
N VAL A 13 3.96 0.89 -6.07
CA VAL A 13 3.78 0.58 -7.50
C VAL A 13 2.66 -0.44 -7.66
N SER A 14 2.63 -1.50 -6.85
CA SER A 14 1.56 -2.51 -6.86
C SER A 14 0.20 -1.91 -6.51
N GLY A 15 0.11 -1.05 -5.49
CA GLY A 15 -1.13 -0.36 -5.12
C GLY A 15 -1.62 0.59 -6.22
N ALA A 16 -0.72 1.38 -6.81
CA ALA A 16 -1.04 2.28 -7.91
C ALA A 16 -1.49 1.49 -9.16
N LEU A 17 -0.83 0.39 -9.50
CA LEU A 17 -1.24 -0.48 -10.60
C LEU A 17 -2.61 -1.09 -10.35
N LEU A 18 -2.92 -1.51 -9.11
CA LEU A 18 -4.21 -2.06 -8.76
C LEU A 18 -5.32 -1.01 -8.88
N LEU A 19 -5.07 0.22 -8.45
CA LEU A 19 -5.99 1.35 -8.61
C LEU A 19 -6.23 1.68 -10.10
N VAL A 20 -5.17 1.73 -10.91
CA VAL A 20 -5.28 1.97 -12.35
C VAL A 20 -6.06 0.84 -13.03
N ALA A 21 -5.76 -0.42 -12.70
CA ALA A 21 -6.47 -1.59 -13.21
C ALA A 21 -7.95 -1.56 -12.84
N TYR A 22 -8.27 -1.16 -11.61
CA TYR A 22 -9.64 -0.95 -11.16
C TYR A 22 -10.35 0.10 -12.02
N CYS A 23 -9.76 1.28 -12.20
CA CYS A 23 -10.35 2.35 -13.00
C CYS A 23 -10.62 1.89 -14.43
N ILE A 24 -9.63 1.26 -15.08
CA ILE A 24 -9.78 0.75 -16.45
C ILE A 24 -10.91 -0.28 -16.53
N TYR A 25 -10.95 -1.23 -15.59
CA TYR A 25 -11.96 -2.29 -15.58
C TYR A 25 -13.37 -1.75 -15.31
N ALA A 26 -13.53 -0.95 -14.26
CA ALA A 26 -14.82 -0.44 -13.82
C ALA A 26 -15.41 0.57 -14.82
N PHE A 27 -14.63 1.55 -15.27
CA PHE A 27 -15.09 2.52 -16.27
C PHE A 27 -15.20 1.90 -17.68
N GLY A 28 -14.39 0.90 -18.01
CA GLY A 28 -14.52 0.14 -19.26
C GLY A 28 -15.84 -0.63 -19.34
N ARG A 29 -16.24 -1.30 -18.25
CA ARG A 29 -17.53 -2.02 -18.16
C ARG A 29 -18.73 -1.09 -18.13
N TYR A 30 -18.56 0.11 -17.60
CA TYR A 30 -19.57 1.16 -17.66
C TYR A 30 -19.77 1.67 -19.10
N ASN A 31 -18.68 1.98 -19.81
CA ASN A 31 -18.74 2.48 -21.19
C ASN A 31 -19.28 1.45 -22.18
N SER A 32 -19.10 0.16 -21.93
CA SER A 32 -19.68 -0.90 -22.76
C SER A 32 -21.18 -1.14 -22.51
N GLY A 33 -21.81 -0.38 -21.61
CA GLY A 33 -23.21 -0.56 -21.23
C GLY A 33 -23.49 -1.82 -20.43
N ALA A 34 -22.46 -2.55 -20.00
CA ALA A 34 -22.58 -3.81 -19.28
C ALA A 34 -23.02 -3.62 -17.81
N ILE A 35 -22.99 -2.39 -17.30
CA ILE A 35 -23.39 -2.03 -15.93
C ILE A 35 -24.22 -0.75 -15.99
N ALA A 36 -25.46 -0.79 -15.50
CA ALA A 36 -26.29 0.40 -15.40
C ALA A 36 -25.78 1.35 -14.30
N GLN A 37 -25.98 2.67 -14.46
CA GLN A 37 -25.59 3.70 -13.49
C GLN A 37 -26.17 3.50 -12.07
N GLY A 38 -27.22 2.70 -11.92
CA GLY A 38 -27.89 2.42 -10.64
C GLY A 38 -27.58 1.05 -10.05
N ASP A 39 -26.75 0.23 -10.68
CA ASP A 39 -26.52 -1.15 -10.25
C ASP A 39 -25.45 -1.26 -9.15
N LEU A 40 -25.85 -0.87 -7.95
CA LEU A 40 -24.98 -0.86 -6.77
C LEU A 40 -24.39 -2.23 -6.45
N LYS A 41 -25.12 -3.31 -6.75
CA LYS A 41 -24.67 -4.68 -6.46
C LYS A 41 -23.45 -5.04 -7.29
N HIS A 42 -23.46 -4.74 -8.59
CA HIS A 42 -22.33 -5.02 -9.46
C HIS A 42 -21.12 -4.14 -9.13
N TRP A 43 -21.34 -2.85 -8.85
CA TRP A 43 -20.27 -1.94 -8.43
C TRP A 43 -19.59 -2.40 -7.13
N ALA A 44 -20.39 -2.73 -6.11
CA ALA A 44 -19.88 -3.26 -4.85
C ALA A 44 -19.15 -4.59 -5.04
N GLY A 45 -19.68 -5.49 -5.88
CA GLY A 45 -19.04 -6.77 -6.20
C GLY A 45 -17.67 -6.60 -6.84
N ILE A 46 -17.54 -5.69 -7.81
CA ILE A 46 -16.24 -5.39 -8.45
C ILE A 46 -15.26 -4.84 -7.42
N MET A 47 -15.67 -3.86 -6.61
CA MET A 47 -14.80 -3.30 -5.56
C MET A 47 -14.33 -4.38 -4.58
N LEU A 48 -15.23 -5.27 -4.14
CA LEU A 48 -14.89 -6.34 -3.20
C LEU A 48 -13.83 -7.30 -3.78
N ILE A 49 -13.96 -7.65 -5.07
CA ILE A 49 -12.98 -8.50 -5.76
C ILE A 49 -11.62 -7.80 -5.82
N PHE A 50 -11.58 -6.51 -6.18
CA PHE A 50 -10.32 -5.76 -6.23
C PHE A 50 -9.67 -5.60 -4.85
N ILE A 51 -10.46 -5.40 -3.79
CA ILE A 51 -9.97 -5.40 -2.41
C ILE A 51 -9.35 -6.75 -2.07
N GLY A 52 -10.05 -7.86 -2.40
CA GLY A 52 -9.53 -9.21 -2.19
C GLY A 52 -8.21 -9.47 -2.91
N ILE A 53 -8.11 -9.08 -4.19
CA ILE A 53 -6.88 -9.16 -4.98
C ILE A 53 -5.77 -8.33 -4.32
N GLY A 54 -6.09 -7.13 -3.84
CA GLY A 54 -5.12 -6.24 -3.18
C GLY A 54 -4.56 -6.81 -1.88
N ILE A 55 -5.41 -7.45 -1.07
CA ILE A 55 -4.98 -8.13 0.16
C ILE A 55 -4.03 -9.28 -0.19
N VAL A 56 -4.40 -10.15 -1.12
CA VAL A 56 -3.56 -11.28 -1.55
C VAL A 56 -2.22 -10.78 -2.10
N LEU A 57 -2.25 -9.75 -2.95
CA LEU A 57 -1.05 -9.14 -3.52
C LEU A 57 -0.11 -8.60 -2.43
N THR A 58 -0.67 -7.93 -1.42
CA THR A 58 0.11 -7.37 -0.29
C THR A 58 0.76 -8.47 0.54
N ILE A 59 0.04 -9.57 0.81
CA ILE A 59 0.59 -10.74 1.53
C ILE A 59 1.74 -11.36 0.74
N VAL A 60 1.54 -11.60 -0.56
CA VAL A 60 2.57 -12.17 -1.43
C VAL A 60 3.82 -11.29 -1.46
N ILE A 61 3.65 -9.98 -1.61
CA ILE A 61 4.75 -9.00 -1.54
C ILE A 61 5.48 -9.13 -0.21
N GLN A 62 4.78 -9.10 0.93
CA GLN A 62 5.41 -9.22 2.25
C GLN A 62 6.23 -10.50 2.41
N ILE A 63 5.68 -11.66 2.00
CA ILE A 63 6.38 -12.95 2.08
C ILE A 63 7.64 -12.96 1.21
N VAL A 64 7.52 -12.56 -0.06
CA VAL A 64 8.65 -12.52 -1.00
C VAL A 64 9.75 -11.62 -0.47
N PHE A 65 9.37 -10.45 0.04
CA PHE A 65 10.30 -9.55 0.68
C PHE A 65 11.00 -10.26 1.85
N HIS A 66 10.27 -10.73 2.87
CA HIS A 66 10.90 -11.36 4.04
C HIS A 66 11.92 -12.45 3.68
N ILE A 67 11.64 -13.27 2.66
CA ILE A 67 12.57 -14.29 2.16
C ILE A 67 13.81 -13.65 1.52
N LEU A 68 13.64 -12.65 0.66
CA LEU A 68 14.75 -11.96 0.00
C LEU A 68 15.67 -11.23 1.00
N LEU A 69 15.13 -10.66 2.08
CA LEU A 69 15.92 -10.08 3.17
C LEU A 69 16.83 -11.14 3.78
N SER A 70 16.22 -12.24 4.27
CA SER A 70 16.94 -13.29 4.97
C SER A 70 18.05 -13.90 4.12
N ILE A 71 17.78 -14.14 2.82
CA ILE A 71 18.78 -14.65 1.87
C ILE A 71 19.89 -13.62 1.64
N SER A 72 19.54 -12.35 1.43
CA SER A 72 20.54 -11.30 1.14
C SER A 72 21.53 -11.11 2.30
N ILE A 73 21.03 -11.14 3.54
CA ILE A 73 21.85 -11.04 4.74
C ILE A 73 22.73 -12.28 4.90
N ALA A 74 22.15 -13.48 4.74
CA ALA A 74 22.89 -14.74 4.85
C ALA A 74 24.05 -14.83 3.84
N ILE A 75 23.80 -14.47 2.57
CA ILE A 75 24.82 -14.46 1.52
C ILE A 75 25.91 -13.43 1.84
N LYS A 76 25.54 -12.20 2.20
CA LYS A 76 26.50 -11.13 2.46
C LYS A 76 27.44 -11.48 3.60
N LYS A 77 26.92 -12.07 4.68
CA LYS A 77 27.73 -12.50 5.82
C LYS A 77 28.66 -13.66 5.49
N LYS A 78 28.16 -14.66 4.77
CA LYS A 78 28.95 -15.83 4.39
C LYS A 78 30.09 -15.50 3.41
N ILE A 79 29.92 -14.49 2.56
CA ILE A 79 30.98 -13.97 1.68
C ILE A 79 32.03 -13.18 2.47
N GLN A 80 31.60 -12.44 3.49
CA GLN A 80 32.50 -11.58 4.26
C GLN A 80 33.35 -12.38 5.25
N ASP A 81 32.78 -13.44 5.83
CA ASP A 81 33.49 -14.34 6.74
C ASP A 81 32.92 -15.74 6.62
N GLU A 82 33.66 -16.62 5.93
CA GLU A 82 33.25 -18.00 5.62
C GLU A 82 33.15 -18.88 6.88
N SER A 83 33.67 -18.40 8.01
CA SER A 83 33.76 -19.13 9.28
C SER A 83 32.65 -18.79 10.30
N LEU A 84 31.72 -17.90 9.95
CA LEU A 84 30.61 -17.52 10.83
C LEU A 84 29.64 -18.69 11.05
N ASP A 85 29.37 -18.99 12.32
CA ASP A 85 28.38 -19.98 12.72
C ASP A 85 26.97 -19.55 12.30
N ASP A 86 26.13 -20.50 11.85
CA ASP A 86 24.77 -20.23 11.35
C ASP A 86 23.92 -19.48 12.40
N LYS A 87 24.22 -19.68 13.69
CA LYS A 87 23.57 -19.03 14.83
C LYS A 87 23.85 -17.53 14.91
N GLU A 88 25.02 -17.08 14.50
CA GLU A 88 25.37 -15.65 14.46
C GLU A 88 24.75 -14.95 13.25
N ILE A 89 24.56 -15.68 12.15
CA ILE A 89 23.82 -15.21 10.97
C ILE A 89 22.34 -15.01 11.35
N GLU A 90 21.72 -15.99 11.99
CA GLU A 90 20.32 -15.88 12.44
C GLU A 90 20.13 -14.71 13.42
N LYS A 91 21.02 -14.56 14.41
CA LYS A 91 20.98 -13.44 15.37
C LYS A 91 21.04 -12.07 14.68
N SER A 92 21.85 -11.97 13.61
CA SER A 92 21.93 -10.71 12.87
C SER A 92 20.74 -10.42 11.96
N ILE A 93 20.14 -11.46 11.36
CA ILE A 93 18.88 -11.32 10.63
C ILE A 93 17.81 -10.82 11.59
N GLN A 94 17.72 -11.43 12.78
CA GLN A 94 16.78 -10.98 13.81
C GLN A 94 17.04 -9.53 14.23
N SER A 95 18.29 -9.13 14.48
CA SER A 95 18.59 -7.74 14.86
C SER A 95 18.24 -6.72 13.78
N GLU A 96 18.38 -7.10 12.50
CA GLU A 96 18.08 -6.23 11.37
C GLU A 96 16.57 -6.20 11.02
N MET A 97 15.79 -7.13 11.59
CA MET A 97 14.33 -7.18 11.49
C MET A 97 13.60 -6.45 12.64
N VAL A 98 14.32 -5.99 13.67
CA VAL A 98 13.72 -5.18 14.74
C VAL A 98 13.42 -3.79 14.19
N GLU A 99 12.15 -3.37 14.27
CA GLU A 99 11.76 -1.99 13.93
C GLU A 99 12.44 -0.99 14.88
N ASP A 100 13.08 0.01 14.30
CA ASP A 100 13.67 1.13 15.04
C ASP A 100 12.59 2.16 15.44
N GLU A 101 12.88 2.99 16.44
CA GLU A 101 12.04 4.13 16.84
C GLU A 101 11.82 5.11 15.68
N MET A 102 12.83 5.29 14.82
CA MET A 102 12.69 6.08 13.61
C MET A 102 11.63 5.49 12.67
N ASP A 103 11.67 4.17 12.43
CA ASP A 103 10.71 3.49 11.55
C ASP A 103 9.29 3.61 12.10
N ARG A 104 9.14 3.49 13.42
CA ARG A 104 7.86 3.68 14.10
C ARG A 104 7.29 5.08 13.91
N LEU A 105 8.13 6.12 14.03
CA LEU A 105 7.72 7.51 13.81
C LEU A 105 7.35 7.78 12.34
N ILE A 106 8.10 7.21 11.39
CA ILE A 106 7.79 7.31 9.96
C ILE A 106 6.43 6.68 9.68
N ASN A 107 6.17 5.49 10.23
CA ASN A 107 4.91 4.78 10.05
C ASN A 107 3.74 5.63 10.56
N LEU A 108 3.81 6.12 11.80
CA LEU A 108 2.77 6.96 12.41
C LEU A 108 2.45 8.22 11.59
N LYS A 109 3.49 8.96 11.15
CA LYS A 109 3.30 10.18 10.35
C LYS A 109 2.77 9.91 8.95
N SER A 110 3.21 8.81 8.32
CA SER A 110 2.78 8.43 6.98
C SER A 110 1.32 7.99 6.98
N THR A 111 0.94 7.14 7.93
CA THR A 111 -0.45 6.69 8.10
C THR A 111 -1.39 7.85 8.44
N GLN A 112 -0.94 8.85 9.19
CA GLN A 112 -1.73 10.06 9.43
C GLN A 112 -2.10 10.77 8.12
N ILE A 113 -1.16 10.88 7.18
CA ILE A 113 -1.43 11.49 5.86
C ILE A 113 -2.42 10.63 5.07
N GLY A 114 -2.27 9.30 5.08
CA GLY A 114 -3.24 8.38 4.48
C GLY A 114 -4.67 8.61 5.00
N PHE A 115 -4.83 8.74 6.33
CA PHE A 115 -6.13 9.01 6.95
C PHE A 115 -6.70 10.39 6.62
N ILE A 116 -5.86 11.43 6.47
CA ILE A 116 -6.33 12.74 6.04
C ILE A 116 -6.95 12.65 4.64
N PHE A 117 -6.29 11.97 3.70
CA PHE A 117 -6.83 11.78 2.35
C PHE A 117 -8.12 10.94 2.36
N ALA A 118 -8.16 9.85 3.13
CA ALA A 118 -9.37 9.05 3.29
C ALA A 118 -10.52 9.86 3.91
N GLY A 119 -10.25 10.70 4.90
CA GLY A 119 -11.23 11.57 5.55
C GLY A 119 -11.80 12.62 4.61
N ILE A 120 -10.94 13.31 3.85
CA ILE A 120 -11.39 14.27 2.82
C ILE A 120 -12.25 13.57 1.76
N GLY A 121 -11.84 12.37 1.33
CA GLY A 121 -12.60 11.54 0.41
C GLY A 121 -13.97 11.15 0.93
N PHE A 122 -14.05 10.73 2.19
CA PHE A 122 -15.30 10.39 2.85
C PHE A 122 -16.27 11.58 2.91
N VAL A 123 -15.79 12.76 3.32
CA VAL A 123 -16.62 13.98 3.33
C VAL A 123 -17.09 14.34 1.92
N THR A 124 -16.19 14.26 0.94
CA THR A 124 -16.52 14.54 -0.47
C THR A 124 -17.58 13.57 -1.01
N ALA A 125 -17.49 12.28 -0.63
CA ALA A 125 -18.46 11.27 -0.98
C ALA A 125 -19.86 11.60 -0.40
N LEU A 126 -19.95 12.04 0.85
CA LEU A 126 -21.22 12.48 1.43
C LEU A 126 -21.79 13.73 0.74
N VAL A 127 -20.95 14.71 0.43
CA VAL A 127 -21.37 15.92 -0.30
C VAL A 127 -21.94 15.54 -1.67
N SER A 128 -21.38 14.53 -2.35
CA SER A 128 -21.92 14.06 -3.63
C SER A 128 -23.38 13.58 -3.53
N LEU A 129 -23.75 12.92 -2.44
CA LEU A 129 -25.13 12.49 -2.20
C LEU A 129 -26.06 13.67 -1.94
N VAL A 130 -25.61 14.67 -1.17
CA VAL A 130 -26.39 15.89 -0.88
C VAL A 130 -26.69 16.66 -2.17
N LEU A 131 -25.78 16.64 -3.15
CA LEU A 131 -25.95 17.26 -4.46
C LEU A 131 -26.84 16.44 -5.43
N GLY A 132 -27.36 15.28 -4.99
CA GLY A 132 -28.27 14.45 -5.79
C GLY A 132 -27.59 13.57 -6.83
N TYR A 133 -26.27 13.37 -6.76
CA TYR A 133 -25.58 12.42 -7.62
C TYR A 133 -25.96 10.97 -7.28
N SER A 134 -25.80 10.06 -8.26
CA SER A 134 -26.05 8.63 -8.06
C SER A 134 -25.18 8.06 -6.92
N PRO A 135 -25.70 7.15 -6.07
CA PRO A 135 -24.90 6.51 -5.03
C PRO A 135 -23.69 5.72 -5.56
N VAL A 136 -23.67 5.38 -6.85
CA VAL A 136 -22.49 4.81 -7.51
C VAL A 136 -21.31 5.79 -7.51
N VAL A 137 -21.57 7.09 -7.66
CA VAL A 137 -20.53 8.14 -7.62
C VAL A 137 -19.90 8.18 -6.23
N MET A 138 -20.72 8.11 -5.18
CA MET A 138 -20.24 8.04 -3.79
C MET A 138 -19.30 6.85 -3.59
N LEU A 139 -19.70 5.65 -4.04
CA LEU A 139 -18.87 4.44 -3.91
C LEU A 139 -17.51 4.61 -4.60
N ASN A 140 -17.49 5.18 -5.80
CA ASN A 140 -16.25 5.41 -6.55
C ASN A 140 -15.36 6.46 -5.86
N ILE A 141 -15.93 7.56 -5.37
CA ILE A 141 -15.18 8.58 -4.62
C ILE A 141 -14.53 7.94 -3.39
N LEU A 142 -15.28 7.16 -2.62
CA LEU A 142 -14.75 6.42 -1.47
C LEU A 142 -13.59 5.53 -1.90
N PHE A 143 -13.84 4.61 -2.82
CA PHE A 143 -12.85 3.61 -3.23
C PHE A 143 -11.55 4.25 -3.73
N ILE A 144 -11.66 5.28 -4.58
CA ILE A 144 -10.52 6.00 -5.14
C ILE A 144 -9.79 6.77 -4.04
N SER A 145 -10.51 7.43 -3.12
CA SER A 145 -9.87 8.18 -2.04
C SER A 145 -9.08 7.29 -1.07
N PHE A 146 -9.61 6.12 -0.70
CA PHE A 146 -8.89 5.14 0.12
C PHE A 146 -7.65 4.60 -0.60
N SER A 147 -7.80 4.24 -1.87
CA SER A 147 -6.69 3.69 -2.67
C SER A 147 -5.61 4.74 -2.97
N ALA A 148 -6.00 5.98 -3.24
CA ALA A 148 -5.07 7.09 -3.42
C ALA A 148 -4.39 7.45 -2.09
N GLY A 149 -5.14 7.42 -0.99
CA GLY A 149 -4.62 7.64 0.37
C GLY A 149 -3.52 6.65 0.73
N SER A 150 -3.69 5.36 0.44
CA SER A 150 -2.66 4.34 0.73
C SER A 150 -1.42 4.49 -0.16
N VAL A 151 -1.59 4.89 -1.43
CA VAL A 151 -0.47 5.20 -2.33
C VAL A 151 0.30 6.42 -1.84
N LEU A 152 -0.39 7.48 -1.42
CA LEU A 152 0.20 8.71 -0.89
C LEU A 152 0.88 8.50 0.47
N GLU A 153 0.32 7.66 1.33
CA GLU A 153 0.96 7.18 2.55
C GLU A 153 2.32 6.54 2.21
N GLY A 154 2.38 5.64 1.23
CA GLY A 154 3.63 5.04 0.79
C GLY A 154 4.64 6.06 0.25
N PHE A 155 4.19 7.03 -0.57
CA PHE A 155 5.07 8.11 -1.03
C PHE A 155 5.64 8.93 0.12
N THR A 156 4.80 9.24 1.11
CA THR A 156 5.20 9.97 2.30
C THR A 156 6.22 9.18 3.12
N HIS A 157 6.01 7.88 3.26
CA HIS A 157 6.93 6.97 3.92
C HIS A 157 8.31 6.99 3.24
N LEU A 158 8.35 6.89 1.91
CA LEU A 158 9.60 6.98 1.15
C LEU A 158 10.27 8.36 1.29
N TYR A 159 9.48 9.43 1.31
CA TYR A 159 9.98 10.79 1.47
C TYR A 159 10.63 10.99 2.84
N PHE A 160 10.01 10.54 3.92
CA PHE A 160 10.59 10.61 5.27
C PHE A 160 11.83 9.73 5.42
N TYR A 161 11.87 8.56 4.78
CA TYR A 161 13.07 7.70 4.76
C TYR A 161 14.28 8.40 4.12
N ARG A 162 14.07 9.15 3.02
CA ARG A 162 15.17 9.82 2.30
C ARG A 162 15.62 11.13 2.95
N ARG A 163 14.68 11.89 3.51
CA ARG A 163 14.96 13.23 4.05
C ARG A 163 15.39 13.19 5.53
N GLY A 164 15.11 12.08 6.22
CA GLY A 164 15.25 11.97 7.67
C GLY A 164 14.11 12.72 8.37
N ILE A 165 13.72 12.23 9.56
CA ILE A 165 12.73 12.90 10.39
C ILE A 165 13.44 14.06 11.11
N GLN A 166 13.18 15.30 10.70
CA GLN A 166 13.55 16.44 11.52
C GLN A 166 12.61 16.49 12.72
N HIS A 167 13.17 16.43 13.92
CA HIS A 167 12.44 16.62 15.18
C HIS A 167 11.66 17.94 15.07
N GLY A 168 10.34 17.83 15.15
CA GLY A 168 9.43 18.94 15.42
C GLY A 168 9.04 18.90 16.88
#